data_AF-A0A7C9RPZ7-F1
#
_entry.id   AF-A0A7C9RPZ7-F1
#
_cell.length_a   1.000
_cell.length_b   1.000
_cell.length_c   1.000
_cell.angle_alpha   90.00
_cell.angle_beta   90.00
_cell.angle_gamma   90.00
#
_symmetry.space_group_name_H-M   'P 1'
#
loop_
_entity.id
_entity.type
_entity.pdbx_description
1 polymer ?
#
loop_
_entity_poly.entity_id
_entity_poly.type
_entity_poly.pdbx_seq_one_letter_code
_entity_poly.pdbx_strand_id
1 'polypeptide(L)'
;MPTEFSDEPTERHLAPDPALMEAARARGRERWAAAGDLPPQEEKPPTSHPLNRRVAVIAAVAALLALSGIVIVTLSGGSGDGGTDVASPSHSYVPGLITPPEELPEESASNGMNPTLASSALGLIPTATQTVPPPPVGNDTGNRAVTGGKSLTMGPGCGGYSNVGLYRDGRKGWVDHGDGKCGTAFVSIPMSGDARRDDASAYGQWTFTVSGTCDVSVFIPNGNLEEVGGNPTVYYVFDRNGVDGTPMASFAIKQVDKRGQWVNAGKFKSSGNLTVQLLTRGQDWNNSGPTYAHHAASAIKADCTA
;
A
#
# COMPACT_ATOMS: atom_id res chain seq x y z
N MET A 1 1.23 10.63 -66.38
CA MET A 1 2.13 9.56 -65.90
C MET A 1 1.71 9.24 -64.47
N PRO A 2 1.15 8.04 -64.19
CA PRO A 2 0.85 7.63 -62.83
C PRO A 2 2.08 7.00 -62.18
N THR A 3 2.42 7.43 -60.98
CA THR A 3 3.47 6.84 -60.13
C THR A 3 2.88 5.70 -59.31
N GLU A 4 3.35 4.48 -59.58
CA GLU A 4 3.13 3.30 -58.73
C GLU A 4 3.84 3.50 -57.39
N PHE A 5 3.11 3.32 -56.29
CA PHE A 5 3.69 3.14 -54.96
C PHE A 5 3.92 1.64 -54.74
N SER A 6 5.16 1.27 -54.42
CA SER A 6 5.52 -0.10 -54.04
C SER A 6 4.97 -0.44 -52.65
N ASP A 7 4.23 -1.53 -52.56
CA ASP A 7 3.83 -2.17 -51.30
C ASP A 7 5.08 -2.69 -50.55
N GLU A 8 5.35 -2.16 -49.36
CA GLU A 8 6.32 -2.73 -48.42
C GLU A 8 5.76 -3.99 -47.73
N PRO A 9 6.57 -5.04 -47.52
CA PRO A 9 6.10 -6.27 -46.89
C PRO A 9 5.92 -6.08 -45.38
N THR A 10 4.70 -6.34 -44.92
CA THR A 10 4.32 -6.41 -43.50
C THR A 10 5.22 -7.39 -42.74
N GLU A 11 6.01 -6.88 -41.80
CA GLU A 11 6.81 -7.67 -40.85
C GLU A 11 5.89 -8.60 -40.05
N ARG A 12 5.87 -9.88 -40.40
CA ARG A 12 5.21 -10.90 -39.58
C ARG A 12 6.07 -11.10 -38.34
N HIS A 13 5.54 -10.76 -37.17
CA HIS A 13 6.07 -11.17 -35.89
C HIS A 13 6.16 -12.71 -35.84
N LEU A 14 7.34 -13.23 -36.13
CA LEU A 14 7.66 -14.64 -35.97
C LEU A 14 7.61 -14.96 -34.48
N ALA A 15 6.73 -15.90 -34.11
CA ALA A 15 6.73 -16.45 -32.77
C ALA A 15 8.12 -16.98 -32.43
N PRO A 16 8.62 -16.81 -31.18
CA PRO A 16 9.92 -17.30 -30.79
C PRO A 16 10.04 -18.80 -31.06
N ASP A 17 11.18 -19.20 -31.64
CA ASP A 17 11.45 -20.59 -31.95
C ASP A 17 11.34 -21.45 -30.66
N PRO A 18 10.44 -22.46 -30.64
CA PRO A 18 10.24 -23.31 -29.47
C PRO A 18 11.52 -24.05 -29.04
N ALA A 19 12.42 -24.37 -29.98
CA ALA A 19 13.70 -25.00 -29.66
C ALA A 19 14.61 -24.06 -28.86
N LEU A 20 14.57 -22.76 -29.17
CA LEU A 20 15.34 -21.72 -28.49
C LEU A 20 14.79 -21.49 -27.06
N MET A 21 13.48 -21.57 -26.89
CA MET A 21 12.81 -21.54 -25.59
C MET A 21 13.12 -22.77 -24.73
N GLU A 22 13.22 -23.95 -25.34
CA GLU A 22 13.60 -25.19 -24.63
C GLU A 22 15.08 -25.18 -24.22
N ALA A 23 15.98 -24.70 -25.08
CA ALA A 23 17.39 -24.50 -24.76
C ALA A 23 17.58 -23.46 -23.63
N ALA A 24 16.76 -22.41 -23.58
CA ALA A 24 16.76 -21.45 -22.48
C ALA A 24 16.33 -22.10 -21.14
N ARG A 25 15.29 -22.93 -21.14
CA ARG A 25 14.87 -23.69 -19.95
C ARG A 25 15.94 -24.69 -19.49
N ALA A 26 16.62 -25.36 -20.41
CA ALA A 26 17.70 -26.29 -20.07
C ALA A 26 18.87 -25.59 -19.36
N ARG A 27 19.34 -24.45 -19.89
CA ARG A 27 20.39 -23.63 -19.25
C ARG A 27 19.98 -23.05 -17.90
N GLY A 28 18.69 -22.76 -17.72
CA GLY A 28 18.12 -22.40 -16.43
C GLY A 28 18.33 -23.53 -15.41
N ARG A 29 17.93 -24.76 -15.75
CA ARG A 29 18.04 -25.93 -14.84
C ARG A 29 19.48 -26.22 -14.40
N GLU A 30 20.46 -26.07 -15.30
CA GLU A 30 21.87 -26.27 -14.97
C GLU A 30 22.41 -25.21 -13.99
N ARG A 31 21.97 -23.95 -14.13
CA ARG A 31 22.31 -22.89 -13.16
C ARG A 31 21.71 -23.14 -11.78
N TRP A 32 20.49 -23.67 -11.71
CA TRP A 32 19.85 -24.05 -10.45
C TRP A 32 20.55 -25.25 -9.79
N ALA A 33 20.97 -26.25 -10.57
CA ALA A 33 21.71 -27.41 -10.04
C ALA A 33 23.11 -27.04 -9.50
N ALA A 34 23.76 -26.02 -10.06
CA ALA A 34 25.05 -25.51 -9.58
C ALA A 34 24.95 -24.64 -8.32
N ALA A 35 23.75 -24.13 -7.98
CA ALA A 35 23.52 -23.25 -6.85
C ALA A 35 23.31 -23.97 -5.50
N GLY A 36 23.38 -25.30 -5.46
CA GLY A 36 23.36 -26.08 -4.21
C GLY A 36 22.01 -26.22 -3.51
N ASP A 37 20.98 -25.49 -3.92
CA ASP A 37 19.61 -25.66 -3.43
C ASP A 37 18.84 -26.67 -4.30
N LEU A 38 19.03 -27.95 -4.02
CA LEU A 38 18.04 -28.94 -4.43
C LEU A 38 16.83 -28.79 -3.49
N PRO A 39 15.59 -28.66 -4.02
CA PRO A 39 14.42 -28.82 -3.17
C PRO A 39 14.48 -30.21 -2.52
N PRO A 40 14.00 -30.36 -1.27
CA PRO A 40 13.93 -31.67 -0.64
C PRO A 40 13.21 -32.63 -1.59
N GLN A 41 13.86 -33.77 -1.87
CA GLN A 41 13.23 -34.88 -2.58
C GLN A 41 11.90 -35.18 -1.89
N GLU A 42 10.81 -34.96 -2.61
CA GLU A 42 9.48 -35.33 -2.14
C GLU A 42 9.48 -36.85 -1.98
N GLU A 43 9.62 -37.29 -0.72
CA GLU A 43 9.65 -38.69 -0.36
C GLU A 43 8.29 -39.27 -0.71
N LYS A 44 8.28 -40.12 -1.74
CA LYS A 44 7.08 -40.80 -2.24
C LYS A 44 6.37 -41.44 -1.05
N PRO A 45 5.09 -41.10 -0.76
CA PRO A 45 4.39 -41.69 0.36
C PRO A 45 4.37 -43.21 0.19
N PRO A 46 4.56 -43.97 1.28
CA PRO A 46 4.57 -45.42 1.20
C PRO A 46 3.26 -45.88 0.55
N THR A 47 3.41 -46.68 -0.50
CA THR A 47 2.32 -47.35 -1.21
C THR A 47 1.43 -48.04 -0.19
N SER A 48 0.25 -47.46 0.04
CA SER A 48 -0.80 -48.10 0.82
C SER A 48 -1.20 -49.38 0.10
N HIS A 49 -0.96 -50.53 0.72
CA HIS A 49 -1.45 -51.81 0.25
C HIS A 49 -2.99 -51.77 0.08
N PRO A 50 -3.55 -52.39 -0.98
CA PRO A 50 -4.99 -52.45 -1.16
C PRO A 50 -5.59 -53.37 -0.09
N LEU A 51 -6.23 -52.78 0.92
CA LEU A 51 -7.02 -53.51 1.90
C LEU A 51 -8.32 -54.01 1.25
N ASN A 52 -8.51 -55.33 1.37
CA ASN A 52 -9.61 -56.10 0.81
C ASN A 52 -10.99 -55.50 1.10
N ARG A 53 -11.81 -55.44 0.04
CA ARG A 53 -13.16 -54.84 -0.03
C ARG A 53 -14.26 -55.66 0.64
N ARG A 54 -13.97 -56.36 1.75
CA ARG A 54 -14.96 -57.12 2.51
C ARG A 54 -14.69 -56.94 4.00
N VAL A 55 -15.73 -56.46 4.71
CA VAL A 55 -15.85 -56.23 6.16
C VAL A 55 -15.44 -54.83 6.65
N ALA A 56 -16.42 -53.92 6.69
CA ALA A 56 -16.67 -52.99 7.80
C ALA A 56 -17.94 -52.16 7.50
N VAL A 57 -19.09 -52.78 7.72
CA VAL A 57 -20.38 -52.12 7.92
C VAL A 57 -20.50 -51.91 9.43
N ILE A 58 -20.85 -50.69 9.87
CA ILE A 58 -21.60 -50.30 11.09
C ILE A 58 -21.07 -48.96 11.65
N ALA A 59 -22.04 -48.07 11.95
CA ALA A 59 -21.98 -46.79 12.69
C ALA A 59 -21.56 -45.54 11.85
N ALA A 60 -22.31 -44.43 11.80
CA ALA A 60 -23.45 -43.99 12.58
C ALA A 60 -24.35 -43.03 11.76
N VAL A 61 -25.66 -43.31 11.81
CA VAL A 61 -26.74 -42.35 11.59
C VAL A 61 -26.95 -41.64 12.93
N ALA A 62 -26.78 -40.32 13.00
CA ALA A 62 -27.51 -39.40 13.89
C ALA A 62 -26.85 -38.00 13.86
N ALA A 63 -27.37 -37.09 13.05
CA ALA A 63 -27.45 -35.64 13.31
C ALA A 63 -27.93 -34.90 12.04
N LEU A 64 -29.12 -35.25 11.56
CA LEU A 64 -29.87 -34.43 10.61
C LEU A 64 -31.30 -34.40 11.11
N LEU A 65 -31.83 -33.18 11.27
CA LEU A 65 -33.19 -32.79 11.67
C LEU A 65 -33.41 -32.56 13.18
N ALA A 66 -33.26 -31.31 13.60
CA ALA A 66 -34.16 -30.68 14.57
C ALA A 66 -34.02 -29.14 14.55
N LEU A 67 -35.14 -28.47 14.25
CA LEU A 67 -35.57 -27.13 14.72
C LEU A 67 -35.20 -25.89 13.90
N SER A 68 -36.06 -25.65 12.90
CA SER A 68 -36.85 -24.42 12.72
C SER A 68 -36.94 -23.47 13.93
N GLY A 69 -36.72 -22.17 13.69
CA GLY A 69 -37.07 -21.08 14.61
C GLY A 69 -36.87 -19.71 13.99
N ILE A 70 -37.94 -19.17 13.39
CA ILE A 70 -38.06 -17.80 12.87
C ILE A 70 -38.08 -16.82 14.06
N VAL A 71 -37.26 -15.78 14.04
CA VAL A 71 -37.50 -14.54 14.80
C VAL A 71 -37.24 -13.35 13.88
N ILE A 72 -38.34 -12.72 13.45
CA ILE A 72 -38.38 -11.38 12.89
C ILE A 72 -38.35 -10.41 14.08
N VAL A 73 -37.37 -9.51 14.12
CA VAL A 73 -37.41 -8.31 14.97
C VAL A 73 -37.20 -7.10 14.07
N THR A 74 -38.31 -6.45 13.77
CA THR A 74 -38.38 -5.07 13.29
C THR A 74 -38.34 -4.14 14.49
N LEU A 75 -37.36 -3.25 14.58
CA LEU A 75 -37.47 -2.02 15.37
C LEU A 75 -37.00 -0.81 14.54
N SER A 76 -38.02 -0.09 14.07
CA SER A 76 -38.26 1.35 14.26
C SER A 76 -37.07 2.29 14.37
N GLY A 77 -37.03 3.22 13.42
CA GLY A 77 -36.21 4.42 13.49
C GLY A 77 -36.63 5.39 14.59
N GLY A 78 -35.66 6.22 14.96
CA GLY A 78 -35.84 7.42 15.76
C GLY A 78 -34.87 8.48 15.27
N SER A 79 -35.41 9.51 14.63
CA SER A 79 -34.70 10.75 14.29
C SER A 79 -34.35 11.51 15.57
N GLY A 80 -33.09 11.90 15.69
CA GLY A 80 -32.59 12.77 16.75
C GLY A 80 -31.47 13.63 16.19
N ASP A 81 -31.82 14.86 15.85
CA ASP A 81 -30.95 15.97 15.45
C ASP A 81 -30.20 16.51 16.68
N GLY A 82 -28.91 16.82 16.54
CA GLY A 82 -28.06 17.24 17.65
C GLY A 82 -26.59 17.32 17.27
N GLY A 83 -26.24 18.41 16.58
CA GLY A 83 -24.90 18.66 16.08
C GLY A 83 -23.81 18.81 17.16
N THR A 84 -22.63 18.28 16.84
CA THR A 84 -21.33 18.92 17.10
C THR A 84 -20.45 18.64 15.89
N ASP A 85 -19.91 19.70 15.28
CA ASP A 85 -19.03 19.65 14.12
C ASP A 85 -17.75 18.86 14.43
N VAL A 86 -17.77 17.57 14.09
CA VAL A 86 -16.57 16.79 13.80
C VAL A 86 -16.45 16.81 12.28
N ALA A 87 -15.53 17.62 11.76
CA ALA A 87 -15.14 17.54 10.36
C ALA A 87 -14.51 16.16 10.11
N SER A 88 -15.34 15.20 9.70
CA SER A 88 -14.89 13.96 9.09
C SER A 88 -14.16 14.32 7.80
N PRO A 89 -12.90 13.91 7.59
CA PRO A 89 -12.28 14.05 6.28
C PRO A 89 -13.13 13.28 5.26
N SER A 90 -13.54 13.98 4.21
CA SER A 90 -14.34 13.50 3.10
C SER A 90 -13.54 12.53 2.23
N HIS A 91 -13.26 11.34 2.74
CA HIS A 91 -12.91 10.17 1.95
C HIS A 91 -13.73 8.99 2.47
N SER A 92 -15.02 9.02 2.13
CA SER A 92 -15.92 7.87 2.28
C SER A 92 -15.30 6.66 1.59
N TYR A 93 -15.10 5.61 2.36
CA TYR A 93 -14.80 4.27 1.89
C TYR A 93 -15.87 3.85 0.85
N VAL A 94 -15.46 3.77 -0.42
CA VAL A 94 -16.16 2.99 -1.45
C VAL A 94 -15.21 1.87 -1.85
N PRO A 95 -15.45 0.61 -1.44
CA PRO A 95 -14.67 -0.51 -1.95
C PRO A 95 -14.84 -0.57 -3.48
N GLY A 96 -13.74 -0.35 -4.22
CA GLY A 96 -13.70 -0.44 -5.68
C GLY A 96 -13.53 0.86 -6.47
N LEU A 97 -13.45 2.05 -5.84
CA LEU A 97 -13.35 3.34 -6.55
C LEU A 97 -12.20 4.21 -6.02
N ILE A 98 -10.97 3.80 -6.33
CA ILE A 98 -9.90 4.76 -6.60
C ILE A 98 -9.52 4.51 -8.05
N THR A 99 -10.23 5.18 -8.97
CA THR A 99 -9.80 5.27 -10.36
C THR A 99 -8.53 6.13 -10.40
N PRO A 100 -7.48 5.71 -11.14
CA PRO A 100 -6.34 6.57 -11.44
C PRO A 100 -6.82 7.90 -12.06
N PRO A 101 -6.07 9.01 -11.96
CA PRO A 101 -6.32 10.15 -12.82
C PRO A 101 -6.28 9.66 -14.28
N GLU A 102 -7.37 9.90 -14.98
CA GLU A 102 -7.56 9.58 -16.39
C GLU A 102 -6.42 10.19 -17.20
N GLU A 103 -5.77 9.38 -18.05
CA GLU A 103 -4.85 9.88 -19.06
C GLU A 103 -5.61 10.87 -19.96
N LEU A 104 -5.04 12.07 -20.10
CA LEU A 104 -5.52 13.11 -21.00
C LEU A 104 -5.62 12.56 -22.43
N PRO A 105 -6.64 12.94 -23.22
CA PRO A 105 -6.78 12.47 -24.58
C PRO A 105 -5.62 12.97 -25.45
N GLU A 106 -5.09 12.06 -26.28
CA GLU A 106 -4.15 12.37 -27.35
C GLU A 106 -4.81 13.33 -28.36
N GLU A 107 -4.46 14.62 -28.29
CA GLU A 107 -4.88 15.59 -29.29
C GLU A 107 -3.98 15.48 -30.52
N SER A 108 -4.64 15.24 -31.65
CA SER A 108 -4.05 14.98 -32.95
C SER A 108 -3.20 16.15 -33.46
N ALA A 109 -2.03 15.83 -33.99
CA ALA A 109 -1.20 16.75 -34.74
C ALA A 109 -1.92 17.21 -36.02
N SER A 110 -2.11 18.52 -36.20
CA SER A 110 -2.35 19.13 -37.51
C SER A 110 -2.26 20.67 -37.46
N ASN A 111 -1.42 21.19 -38.37
CA ASN A 111 -1.28 22.57 -38.87
C ASN A 111 -0.34 23.52 -38.12
N GLY A 112 0.79 23.78 -38.80
CA GLY A 112 1.69 24.88 -38.49
C GLY A 112 1.20 26.23 -39.01
N MET A 113 1.70 27.28 -38.38
CA MET A 113 2.10 28.51 -39.06
C MET A 113 3.14 29.29 -38.24
N ASN A 114 4.29 29.45 -38.90
CA ASN A 114 5.41 30.40 -38.82
C ASN A 114 5.51 31.44 -37.67
N PRO A 115 6.73 31.69 -37.14
CA PRO A 115 7.01 32.79 -36.21
C PRO A 115 7.46 34.07 -36.94
N THR A 116 7.54 35.16 -36.18
CA THR A 116 8.28 36.43 -36.42
C THR A 116 7.44 37.63 -36.91
N LEU A 117 7.24 38.60 -35.99
CA LEU A 117 7.59 40.04 -36.07
C LEU A 117 6.84 40.78 -34.93
N ALA A 118 7.58 41.23 -33.91
CA ALA A 118 8.01 42.63 -33.70
C ALA A 118 7.08 43.36 -32.71
N SER A 119 7.43 43.44 -31.42
CA SER A 119 8.18 44.53 -30.76
C SER A 119 7.65 45.94 -31.06
N SER A 120 7.08 46.60 -30.03
CA SER A 120 7.67 47.78 -29.36
C SER A 120 6.62 48.56 -28.57
N ALA A 121 6.84 48.78 -27.27
CA ALA A 121 6.69 50.10 -26.64
C ALA A 121 7.19 50.04 -25.18
N LEU A 122 8.30 50.76 -24.97
CA LEU A 122 8.92 51.06 -23.68
C LEU A 122 8.00 51.92 -22.81
N GLY A 123 7.93 51.59 -21.53
CA GLY A 123 7.40 52.44 -20.46
C GLY A 123 8.18 52.19 -19.17
N LEU A 124 9.28 52.92 -18.98
CA LEU A 124 10.11 52.94 -17.79
C LEU A 124 9.40 53.64 -16.62
N ILE A 125 9.25 52.97 -15.46
CA ILE A 125 9.17 53.62 -14.15
C ILE A 125 9.84 52.71 -13.09
N PRO A 126 10.78 53.21 -12.24
CA PRO A 126 11.43 52.43 -11.19
C PRO A 126 10.92 52.80 -9.78
N THR A 127 10.28 51.88 -9.05
CA THR A 127 10.15 51.82 -7.56
C THR A 127 9.36 50.53 -7.25
N ALA A 128 9.63 49.68 -6.26
CA ALA A 128 10.43 49.75 -5.05
C ALA A 128 10.93 48.34 -4.70
N THR A 129 12.10 48.27 -4.08
CA THR A 129 12.66 47.08 -3.44
C THR A 129 11.75 46.63 -2.30
N GLN A 130 10.93 45.60 -2.52
CA GLN A 130 10.32 44.88 -1.39
C GLN A 130 11.34 43.88 -0.87
N THR A 131 11.93 44.24 0.27
CA THR A 131 12.65 43.32 1.16
C THR A 131 11.72 42.18 1.57
N VAL A 132 11.92 41.00 0.96
CA VAL A 132 11.33 39.76 1.43
C VAL A 132 11.99 39.43 2.79
N PRO A 133 11.23 39.32 3.89
CA PRO A 133 11.80 38.87 5.16
C PRO A 133 12.27 37.42 5.03
N PRO A 134 13.40 37.02 5.65
CA PRO A 134 13.85 35.64 5.62
C PRO A 134 12.80 34.71 6.25
N PRO A 135 12.68 33.44 5.79
CA PRO A 135 11.77 32.48 6.41
C PRO A 135 12.12 32.33 7.90
N PRO A 136 11.13 32.29 8.81
CA PRO A 136 11.41 32.03 10.21
C PRO A 136 12.02 30.64 10.32
N VAL A 137 13.24 30.58 10.83
CA VAL A 137 13.88 29.37 11.34
C VAL A 137 13.05 28.96 12.55
N GLY A 138 12.07 28.09 12.31
CA GLY A 138 11.18 27.54 13.33
C GLY A 138 11.93 26.51 14.15
N ASN A 139 12.66 26.99 15.16
CA ASN A 139 13.21 26.18 16.23
C ASN A 139 12.09 25.38 16.92
N ASP A 140 12.42 24.15 17.29
CA ASP A 140 11.75 23.36 18.32
C ASP A 140 11.26 24.25 19.46
N THR A 141 9.94 24.32 19.66
CA THR A 141 9.26 24.44 20.97
C THR A 141 7.77 24.64 20.75
N GLY A 142 7.00 23.56 20.88
CA GLY A 142 5.56 23.63 20.74
C GLY A 142 4.78 22.40 21.17
N ASN A 143 5.33 21.55 22.03
CA ASN A 143 4.55 20.61 22.83
C ASN A 143 3.62 21.41 23.76
N ARG A 144 2.51 21.94 23.23
CA ARG A 144 1.37 22.27 24.07
C ARG A 144 0.69 20.94 24.36
N ALA A 145 1.20 20.25 25.37
CA ALA A 145 0.49 19.15 25.98
C ALA A 145 -0.89 19.68 26.39
N VAL A 146 -1.92 19.26 25.66
CA VAL A 146 -3.30 19.42 26.12
C VAL A 146 -3.36 18.73 27.48
N THR A 147 -3.74 19.46 28.53
CA THR A 147 -3.87 18.90 29.88
C THR A 147 -4.80 17.69 29.82
N GLY A 148 -4.26 16.48 30.01
CA GLY A 148 -4.98 15.21 29.88
C GLY A 148 -4.74 14.43 28.58
N GLY A 149 -3.92 14.93 27.66
CA GLY A 149 -3.57 14.23 26.42
C GLY A 149 -2.48 13.17 26.59
N LYS A 150 -2.62 12.03 25.89
CA LYS A 150 -1.59 10.98 25.79
C LYS A 150 -0.96 11.03 24.40
N SER A 151 0.35 11.23 24.33
CA SER A 151 1.13 11.12 23.09
C SER A 151 1.89 9.80 23.10
N LEU A 152 1.64 8.94 22.12
CA LEU A 152 2.32 7.65 21.97
C LEU A 152 2.92 7.52 20.58
N THR A 153 4.12 6.97 20.49
CA THR A 153 4.75 6.62 19.22
C THR A 153 4.99 5.11 19.18
N MET A 154 4.53 4.46 18.12
CA MET A 154 4.68 3.03 17.88
C MET A 154 5.35 2.82 16.53
N GLY A 155 5.98 1.67 16.32
CA GLY A 155 6.73 1.39 15.10
C GLY A 155 7.93 0.49 15.34
N PRO A 156 8.67 0.15 14.27
CA PRO A 156 9.97 -0.51 14.41
C PRO A 156 10.84 0.22 15.45
N GLY A 157 11.31 -0.53 16.46
CA GLY A 157 12.10 0.02 17.57
C GLY A 157 11.33 0.81 18.65
N CYS A 158 10.05 1.14 18.45
CA CYS A 158 9.20 1.84 19.42
C CYS A 158 8.25 0.90 20.20
N GLY A 159 8.10 -0.35 19.73
CA GLY A 159 7.06 -1.26 20.23
C GLY A 159 5.72 -1.04 19.52
N GLY A 160 4.73 -1.88 19.87
CA GLY A 160 3.38 -1.84 19.32
C GLY A 160 3.29 -2.04 17.80
N TYR A 161 4.36 -2.53 17.16
CA TYR A 161 4.42 -2.80 15.73
C TYR A 161 4.67 -4.28 15.46
N SER A 162 4.03 -4.83 14.43
CA SER A 162 4.22 -6.21 13.98
C SER A 162 4.18 -6.33 12.46
N ASN A 163 5.01 -7.24 11.94
CA ASN A 163 4.99 -7.69 10.56
C ASN A 163 4.15 -8.96 10.45
N VAL A 164 3.10 -8.95 9.64
CA VAL A 164 2.33 -10.14 9.30
C VAL A 164 2.71 -10.57 7.89
N GLY A 165 2.87 -11.87 7.66
CA GLY A 165 3.31 -12.41 6.37
C GLY A 165 4.76 -12.08 6.02
N LEU A 166 5.62 -11.91 7.03
CA LEU A 166 7.04 -11.58 6.84
C LEU A 166 7.77 -12.69 6.06
N TYR A 167 8.50 -12.32 5.02
CA TYR A 167 9.45 -13.19 4.32
C TYR A 167 10.68 -12.39 3.88
N ARG A 168 11.82 -13.08 3.72
CA ARG A 168 13.11 -12.48 3.34
C ARG A 168 13.60 -13.10 2.02
N ASP A 169 13.36 -12.41 0.91
CA ASP A 169 13.81 -12.81 -0.44
C ASP A 169 14.66 -11.68 -1.07
N GLY A 170 15.65 -11.22 -0.31
CA GLY A 170 16.48 -10.08 -0.68
C GLY A 170 15.64 -8.85 -1.02
N ARG A 171 15.84 -8.31 -2.23
CA ARG A 171 15.17 -7.11 -2.74
C ARG A 171 13.69 -7.30 -3.10
N LYS A 172 13.15 -8.52 -3.03
CA LYS A 172 11.73 -8.81 -3.28
C LYS A 172 10.93 -8.99 -1.99
N GLY A 173 11.61 -9.20 -0.88
CA GLY A 173 10.99 -9.45 0.40
C GLY A 173 11.08 -8.25 1.32
N TRP A 174 10.75 -8.49 2.57
CA TRP A 174 10.81 -7.45 3.59
C TRP A 174 12.25 -7.12 3.93
N VAL A 175 12.57 -5.84 4.09
CA VAL A 175 13.92 -5.37 4.44
C VAL A 175 13.85 -4.46 5.65
N ASP A 176 14.66 -4.73 6.67
CA ASP A 176 14.75 -3.88 7.86
C ASP A 176 15.83 -2.83 7.64
N HIS A 177 15.55 -1.59 8.04
CA HIS A 177 16.45 -0.45 7.92
C HIS A 177 16.61 0.27 9.26
N GLY A 178 17.74 0.96 9.42
CA GLY A 178 18.09 1.73 10.62
C GLY A 178 18.84 0.91 11.68
N ASP A 179 18.92 1.44 12.89
CA ASP A 179 19.68 0.86 14.01
C ASP A 179 18.79 0.11 15.03
N GLY A 180 17.54 -0.18 14.65
CA GLY A 180 16.56 -0.85 15.50
C GLY A 180 15.98 0.03 16.61
N LYS A 181 16.35 1.31 16.71
CA LYS A 181 15.79 2.23 17.71
C LYS A 181 14.53 2.93 17.21
N CYS A 182 13.72 3.37 18.16
CA CYS A 182 12.52 4.14 17.87
C CYS A 182 12.85 5.43 17.12
N GLY A 183 12.14 5.69 16.01
CA GLY A 183 12.27 6.89 15.19
C GLY A 183 13.38 6.84 14.14
N THR A 184 14.29 5.87 14.21
CA THR A 184 15.38 5.66 13.24
C THR A 184 15.22 4.36 12.46
N ALA A 185 14.50 3.38 13.00
CA ALA A 185 14.20 2.12 12.33
C ALA A 185 12.92 2.20 11.48
N PHE A 186 12.94 1.51 10.35
CA PHE A 186 11.77 1.26 9.52
C PHE A 186 11.89 -0.06 8.77
N VAL A 187 10.79 -0.53 8.20
CA VAL A 187 10.75 -1.77 7.41
C VAL A 187 10.20 -1.45 6.03
N SER A 188 10.90 -1.89 5.00
CA SER A 188 10.41 -1.88 3.62
C SER A 188 9.58 -3.13 3.39
N ILE A 189 8.30 -2.93 3.10
CA ILE A 189 7.28 -3.94 2.89
C ILE A 189 7.08 -4.10 1.38
N PRO A 190 7.21 -5.32 0.83
CA PRO A 190 7.07 -5.53 -0.60
C PRO A 190 5.66 -5.19 -1.06
N MET A 191 5.55 -4.64 -2.26
CA MET A 191 4.25 -4.43 -2.89
C MET A 191 3.69 -5.76 -3.40
N SER A 192 2.37 -5.84 -3.53
CA SER A 192 1.67 -7.01 -4.04
C SER A 192 1.94 -7.29 -5.53
N GLY A 193 2.52 -6.32 -6.25
CA GLY A 193 2.70 -6.35 -7.70
C GLY A 193 1.45 -5.92 -8.49
N ASP A 194 0.36 -5.58 -7.82
CA ASP A 194 -0.90 -5.11 -8.40
C ASP A 194 -1.33 -3.77 -7.78
N ALA A 195 -1.57 -2.77 -8.63
CA ALA A 195 -2.00 -1.44 -8.20
C ALA A 195 -3.39 -1.41 -7.52
N ARG A 196 -4.19 -2.47 -7.66
CA ARG A 196 -5.58 -2.52 -7.19
C ARG A 196 -5.83 -3.62 -6.16
N ARG A 197 -4.85 -4.49 -5.89
CA ARG A 197 -5.03 -5.62 -4.98
C ARG A 197 -3.97 -5.64 -3.90
N ASP A 198 -4.39 -5.88 -2.68
CA ASP A 198 -3.51 -6.16 -1.56
C ASP A 198 -3.22 -7.66 -1.49
N ASP A 199 -2.05 -8.05 -0.96
CA ASP A 199 -1.85 -9.38 -0.40
C ASP A 199 -2.44 -9.41 1.01
N ALA A 200 -3.58 -10.08 1.18
CA ALA A 200 -4.26 -10.17 2.47
C ALA A 200 -3.47 -10.93 3.54
N SER A 201 -2.46 -11.72 3.15
CA SER A 201 -1.60 -12.48 4.06
C SER A 201 -0.41 -11.69 4.59
N ALA A 202 -0.12 -10.52 4.02
CA ALA A 202 1.04 -9.70 4.35
C ALA A 202 0.68 -8.23 4.60
N TYR A 203 1.05 -7.69 5.76
CA TYR A 203 0.80 -6.29 6.12
C TYR A 203 1.62 -5.85 7.34
N GLY A 204 1.85 -4.54 7.45
CA GLY A 204 2.40 -3.93 8.66
C GLY A 204 1.26 -3.49 9.58
N GLN A 205 1.39 -3.69 10.89
CA GLN A 205 0.35 -3.30 11.86
C GLN A 205 0.96 -2.54 13.04
N TRP A 206 0.30 -1.47 13.46
CA TRP A 206 0.57 -0.73 14.69
C TRP A 206 -0.65 -0.78 15.61
N THR A 207 -0.46 -1.12 16.88
CA THR A 207 -1.53 -1.15 17.88
C THR A 207 -1.19 -0.19 19.03
N PHE A 208 -2.13 0.71 19.32
CA PHE A 208 -2.07 1.67 20.42
C PHE A 208 -3.13 1.32 21.46
N THR A 209 -2.78 1.33 22.75
CA THR A 209 -3.77 1.26 23.85
C THR A 209 -4.12 2.68 24.30
N VAL A 210 -5.13 3.26 23.65
CA VAL A 210 -5.54 4.66 23.77
C VAL A 210 -7.06 4.78 23.71
N SER A 211 -7.61 5.87 24.26
CA SER A 211 -9.03 6.19 24.21
C SER A 211 -9.24 7.67 23.93
N GLY A 212 -10.43 8.04 23.46
CA GLY A 212 -10.80 9.42 23.13
C GLY A 212 -10.62 9.73 21.65
N THR A 213 -10.22 10.96 21.30
CA THR A 213 -9.95 11.36 19.92
C THR A 213 -8.44 11.51 19.72
N CYS A 214 -7.89 10.73 18.80
CA CYS A 214 -6.46 10.62 18.51
C CYS A 214 -6.12 11.27 17.18
N ASP A 215 -5.24 12.27 17.20
CA ASP A 215 -4.60 12.80 16.01
C ASP A 215 -3.43 11.89 15.61
N VAL A 216 -3.55 11.23 14.47
CA VAL A 216 -2.58 10.23 13.99
C VAL A 216 -1.69 10.85 12.93
N SER A 217 -0.38 10.64 13.08
CA SER A 217 0.62 11.07 12.11
C SER A 217 1.59 9.93 11.81
N VAL A 218 2.02 9.82 10.55
CA VAL A 218 2.92 8.78 10.07
C VAL A 218 4.24 9.43 9.66
N PHE A 219 5.37 8.95 10.18
CA PHE A 219 6.67 9.35 9.68
C PHE A 219 6.97 8.59 8.38
N ILE A 220 7.43 9.29 7.36
CA ILE A 220 7.91 8.66 6.12
C ILE A 220 9.43 8.79 6.12
N PRO A 221 10.18 7.67 6.18
CA PRO A 221 11.63 7.73 6.25
C PRO A 221 12.23 8.22 4.94
N ASN A 222 13.51 8.60 4.99
CA ASN A 222 14.30 8.79 3.78
C ASN A 222 14.67 7.44 3.19
N GLY A 223 14.85 7.39 1.87
CA GLY A 223 15.28 6.20 1.16
C GLY A 223 15.03 6.30 -0.34
N ASN A 224 15.53 5.34 -1.09
CA ASN A 224 15.27 5.23 -2.52
C ASN A 224 13.89 4.59 -2.81
N LEU A 225 13.59 4.28 -4.07
CA LEU A 225 12.30 3.67 -4.44
C LEU A 225 12.13 2.26 -3.86
N GLU A 226 13.21 1.51 -3.73
CA GLU A 226 13.20 0.15 -3.18
C GLU A 226 12.98 0.14 -1.67
N GLU A 227 13.24 1.26 -1.01
CA GLU A 227 13.08 1.38 0.43
C GLU A 227 11.75 2.08 0.79
N VAL A 228 11.44 3.15 0.06
CA VAL A 228 10.34 4.08 0.32
C VAL A 228 9.68 4.49 -0.99
N GLY A 229 9.11 3.53 -1.70
CA GLY A 229 8.52 3.65 -3.04
C GLY A 229 7.00 3.78 -3.10
N GLY A 230 6.31 3.73 -1.96
CA GLY A 230 4.86 3.75 -1.88
C GLY A 230 4.17 4.88 -2.65
N ASN A 231 3.32 4.53 -3.62
CA ASN A 231 2.59 5.49 -4.46
C ASN A 231 1.26 4.92 -5.02
N PRO A 232 0.14 5.12 -4.32
CA PRO A 232 0.07 5.46 -2.91
C PRO A 232 0.32 4.24 -2.01
N THR A 233 0.69 4.49 -0.75
CA THR A 233 0.59 3.50 0.34
C THR A 233 -0.75 3.67 1.03
N VAL A 234 -1.51 2.59 1.15
CA VAL A 234 -2.86 2.61 1.73
C VAL A 234 -2.82 2.09 3.16
N TYR A 235 -3.56 2.77 4.04
CA TYR A 235 -3.71 2.42 5.44
C TYR A 235 -5.17 2.24 5.81
N TYR A 236 -5.45 1.26 6.66
CA TYR A 236 -6.72 1.07 7.34
C TYR A 236 -6.59 1.35 8.83
N VAL A 237 -7.67 1.85 9.43
CA VAL A 237 -7.74 2.19 10.86
C VAL A 237 -8.89 1.44 11.50
N PHE A 238 -8.66 0.86 12.67
CA PHE A 238 -9.63 0.05 13.40
C PHE A 238 -9.72 0.48 14.87
N ASP A 239 -10.93 0.52 15.43
CA ASP A 239 -11.19 0.85 16.85
C ASP A 239 -11.23 -0.44 17.66
N ARG A 240 -10.12 -1.17 17.65
CA ARG A 240 -9.95 -2.46 18.32
C ARG A 240 -8.48 -2.85 18.28
N ASN A 241 -8.17 -3.92 18.98
CA ASN A 241 -6.91 -4.63 18.79
C ASN A 241 -7.05 -5.58 17.60
N GLY A 242 -6.18 -5.44 16.59
CA GLY A 242 -6.15 -6.27 15.39
C GLY A 242 -6.94 -5.67 14.21
N VAL A 243 -6.95 -6.42 13.11
CA VAL A 243 -7.43 -5.98 11.78
C VAL A 243 -8.66 -6.74 11.30
N ASP A 244 -9.30 -7.50 12.17
CA ASP A 244 -10.48 -8.28 11.81
C ASP A 244 -11.73 -7.39 11.68
N GLY A 245 -12.50 -7.64 10.61
CA GLY A 245 -13.75 -6.97 10.31
C GLY A 245 -13.57 -5.74 9.40
N THR A 246 -14.50 -4.80 9.50
CA THR A 246 -14.50 -3.59 8.67
C THR A 246 -13.68 -2.49 9.34
N PRO A 247 -12.75 -1.84 8.62
CA PRO A 247 -12.04 -0.68 9.16
C PRO A 247 -13.00 0.48 9.41
N MET A 248 -12.74 1.27 10.46
CA MET A 248 -13.52 2.48 10.71
C MET A 248 -13.26 3.56 9.66
N ALA A 249 -12.04 3.57 9.11
CA ALA A 249 -11.55 4.57 8.19
C ALA A 249 -10.36 4.03 7.39
N SER A 250 -10.04 4.74 6.31
CA SER A 250 -8.84 4.53 5.52
C SER A 250 -8.21 5.85 5.12
N PHE A 251 -6.90 5.84 4.86
CA PHE A 251 -6.19 6.96 4.28
C PHE A 251 -5.05 6.46 3.38
N ALA A 252 -4.53 7.33 2.54
CA ALA A 252 -3.47 7.00 1.59
C ALA A 252 -2.38 8.07 1.62
N ILE A 253 -1.13 7.65 1.54
CA ILE A 253 0.04 8.54 1.51
C ILE A 253 0.87 8.22 0.28
N LYS A 254 1.17 9.22 -0.55
CA LYS A 254 2.21 9.12 -1.57
C LYS A 254 3.58 9.29 -0.92
N GLN A 255 4.15 8.20 -0.40
CA GLN A 255 5.35 8.22 0.44
C GLN A 255 6.57 8.81 -0.28
N VAL A 256 6.69 8.53 -1.58
CA VAL A 256 7.78 9.05 -2.42
C VAL A 256 7.91 10.58 -2.37
N ASP A 257 6.80 11.30 -2.17
CA ASP A 257 6.75 12.77 -2.12
C ASP A 257 6.89 13.34 -0.69
N LYS A 258 6.92 12.47 0.33
CA LYS A 258 6.87 12.84 1.76
C LYS A 258 8.05 12.33 2.58
N ARG A 259 9.08 11.78 1.92
CA ARG A 259 10.29 11.26 2.56
C ARG A 259 10.92 12.28 3.51
N GLY A 260 11.30 11.82 4.70
CA GLY A 260 11.83 12.61 5.80
C GLY A 260 10.81 13.43 6.58
N GLN A 261 9.50 13.24 6.36
CA GLN A 261 8.45 14.10 6.94
C GLN A 261 7.46 13.30 7.79
N TRP A 262 6.91 13.97 8.81
CA TRP A 262 5.69 13.53 9.47
C TRP A 262 4.47 13.99 8.65
N VAL A 263 3.62 13.05 8.29
CA VAL A 263 2.38 13.29 7.54
C VAL A 263 1.21 13.11 8.48
N ASN A 264 0.37 14.14 8.60
CA ASN A 264 -0.88 14.05 9.37
C ASN A 264 -1.90 13.18 8.61
N ALA A 265 -2.38 12.11 9.23
CA ALA A 265 -3.37 11.20 8.67
C ALA A 265 -4.81 11.57 9.07
N GLY A 266 -4.96 12.40 10.11
CA GLY A 266 -6.25 12.89 10.60
C GLY A 266 -6.56 12.43 12.02
N LYS A 267 -7.80 12.70 12.45
CA LYS A 267 -8.29 12.41 13.79
C LYS A 267 -9.22 11.21 13.79
N PHE A 268 -8.99 10.27 14.71
CA PHE A 268 -9.74 9.02 14.81
C PHE A 268 -10.23 8.82 16.25
N LYS A 269 -11.48 8.37 16.41
CA LYS A 269 -12.00 8.01 17.73
C LYS A 269 -11.50 6.63 18.12
N SER A 270 -11.19 6.45 19.40
CA SER A 270 -10.86 5.15 19.97
C SER A 270 -11.56 4.91 21.30
N SER A 271 -12.05 3.69 21.50
CA SER A 271 -12.71 3.19 22.71
C SER A 271 -11.77 2.43 23.66
N GLY A 272 -10.47 2.37 23.36
CA GLY A 272 -9.47 1.72 24.21
C GLY A 272 -8.30 1.10 23.45
N ASN A 273 -8.50 0.77 22.17
CA ASN A 273 -7.43 0.36 21.27
C ASN A 273 -7.62 0.99 19.89
N LEU A 274 -6.52 1.45 19.30
CA LEU A 274 -6.48 1.96 17.94
C LEU A 274 -5.45 1.14 17.16
N THR A 275 -5.88 0.45 16.11
CA THR A 275 -4.98 -0.30 15.23
C THR A 275 -4.90 0.39 13.88
N VAL A 276 -3.68 0.58 13.38
CA VAL A 276 -3.41 1.03 12.01
C VAL A 276 -2.77 -0.11 11.24
N GLN A 277 -3.23 -0.37 10.03
CA GLN A 277 -2.73 -1.42 9.15
C GLN A 277 -2.21 -0.76 7.87
N LEU A 278 -0.98 -1.06 7.46
CA LEU A 278 -0.42 -0.71 6.16
C LEU A 278 -0.64 -1.89 5.21
N LEU A 279 -1.27 -1.63 4.07
CA LEU A 279 -1.54 -2.63 3.04
C LEU A 279 -0.45 -2.69 1.98
N THR A 280 -0.36 -3.83 1.29
CA THR A 280 0.69 -4.11 0.30
C THR A 280 0.34 -3.68 -1.13
N ARG A 281 -0.87 -3.19 -1.42
CA ARG A 281 -1.25 -2.76 -2.78
C ARG A 281 -0.27 -1.80 -3.40
N GLY A 282 0.17 -2.10 -4.62
CA GLY A 282 1.13 -1.31 -5.37
C GLY A 282 1.80 -2.13 -6.45
N GLN A 283 2.37 -1.46 -7.45
CA GLN A 283 3.19 -2.10 -8.49
C GLN A 283 4.67 -1.87 -8.20
N ASP A 284 5.44 -2.94 -8.23
CA ASP A 284 6.90 -2.97 -8.09
C ASP A 284 7.60 -3.27 -9.42
N TRP A 285 6.93 -2.98 -10.55
CA TRP A 285 7.45 -3.19 -11.90
C TRP A 285 6.88 -2.14 -12.86
N ASN A 286 7.51 -2.01 -14.01
CA ASN A 286 7.04 -1.20 -15.13
C ASN A 286 7.47 -1.84 -16.47
N ASN A 287 7.25 -1.15 -17.59
CA ASN A 287 7.60 -1.64 -18.93
C ASN A 287 9.10 -1.94 -19.13
N SER A 288 9.98 -1.38 -18.28
CA SER A 288 11.43 -1.62 -18.30
C SER A 288 11.85 -2.78 -17.39
N GLY A 289 10.91 -3.37 -16.65
CA GLY A 289 11.17 -4.49 -15.73
C GLY A 289 10.84 -4.17 -14.27
N PRO A 290 11.36 -4.98 -13.33
CA PRO A 290 11.09 -4.80 -11.91
C PRO A 290 11.74 -3.51 -11.38
N THR A 291 10.96 -2.71 -10.67
CA THR A 291 11.42 -1.54 -9.92
C THR A 291 11.76 -1.91 -8.48
N TYR A 292 11.22 -3.03 -7.98
CA TYR A 292 11.32 -3.46 -6.58
C TYR A 292 10.87 -2.37 -5.61
N ALA A 293 9.88 -1.55 -5.98
CA ALA A 293 9.36 -0.53 -5.09
C ALA A 293 8.75 -1.17 -3.83
N HIS A 294 8.99 -0.57 -2.66
CA HIS A 294 8.42 -1.03 -1.39
C HIS A 294 7.60 0.09 -0.72
N HIS A 295 6.65 -0.30 0.13
CA HIS A 295 6.07 0.62 1.10
C HIS A 295 6.97 0.70 2.33
N ALA A 296 7.15 1.88 2.90
CA ALA A 296 7.87 2.04 4.15
C ALA A 296 6.92 2.01 5.35
N ALA A 297 7.14 1.09 6.27
CA ALA A 297 6.53 1.06 7.58
C ALA A 297 7.49 1.62 8.62
N SER A 298 7.22 2.82 9.13
CA SER A 298 8.05 3.47 10.16
C SER A 298 7.24 3.84 11.41
N ALA A 299 7.70 4.82 12.18
CA ALA A 299 6.99 5.32 13.34
C ALA A 299 5.63 5.95 12.98
N ILE A 300 4.61 5.61 13.76
CA ILE A 300 3.30 6.27 13.79
C ILE A 300 3.13 6.87 15.18
N LYS A 301 2.70 8.13 15.22
CA LYS A 301 2.39 8.86 16.44
C LYS A 301 0.87 9.04 16.56
N ALA A 302 0.34 8.83 17.76
CA ALA A 302 -1.03 9.11 18.13
C ALA A 302 -1.05 10.10 19.31
N ASP A 303 -1.55 11.31 19.05
CA ASP A 303 -1.75 12.36 20.05
C ASP A 303 -3.23 12.39 20.42
N CYS A 304 -3.58 11.77 21.55
CA CYS A 304 -4.96 11.53 21.96
C CYS A 304 -5.41 12.46 23.08
N THR A 305 -6.65 12.95 22.98
CA THR A 305 -7.33 13.69 24.05
C THR A 305 -8.55 12.90 24.53
N ALA A 306 -8.73 12.84 25.86
CA ALA A 306 -9.85 12.16 26.51
C ALA A 306 -11.21 12.77 26.15
#